data_AF-A0A427SV67-F1
#
_entry.id   AF-A0A427SV67-F1
#
_cell.length_a   1.000
_cell.length_b   1.000
_cell.length_c   1.000
_cell.angle_alpha   90.00
_cell.angle_beta   90.00
_cell.angle_gamma   90.00
#
_symmetry.space_group_name_H-M   'P 1'
#
loop_
_entity.id
_entity.type
_entity.pdbx_description
1 polymer ?
#
loop_
_entity_poly.entity_id
_entity_poly.type
_entity_poly.pdbx_seq_one_letter_code
_entity_poly.pdbx_strand_id
1 'polypeptide(L)' 'MGTQIRISRDDGSLPCEVCGFPTMHVAQVVADDGTVLGRTLVCTTCQLGRSRQEPAAEPDSPPDEVPAG' A
#
# COMPACT_ATOMS: atom_id res chain seq x y z
N MET A 1 5.41 -12.37 7.64
CA MET A 1 4.42 -12.98 6.75
C MET A 1 3.86 -11.86 5.90
N GLY A 2 4.20 -11.82 4.60
CA GLY A 2 3.83 -10.74 3.70
C GLY A 2 2.58 -11.09 2.90
N THR A 3 1.86 -10.07 2.44
CA THR A 3 0.77 -10.21 1.48
C THR A 3 0.99 -9.23 0.35
N GLN A 4 0.81 -9.68 -0.88
CA GLN A 4 0.98 -8.85 -2.07
C GLN A 4 -0.39 -8.48 -2.67
N ILE A 5 -0.50 -7.25 -3.16
CA ILE A 5 -1.70 -6.77 -3.86
C ILE A 5 -1.42 -6.73 -5.37
N ARG A 6 -2.23 -7.44 -6.16
CA ARG A 6 -2.13 -7.51 -7.62
C ARG A 6 -3.36 -6.89 -8.26
N ILE A 7 -3.19 -5.76 -8.93
CA ILE A 7 -4.29 -5.02 -9.59
C ILE A 7 -4.56 -5.59 -10.98
N SER A 8 -5.79 -6.06 -11.22
CA SER A 8 -6.24 -6.47 -12.56
C SER A 8 -6.65 -5.22 -13.35
N ARG A 9 -6.06 -5.01 -14.53
CA ARG A 9 -6.37 -3.86 -15.41
C ARG A 9 -7.48 -4.15 -16.44
N ASP A 10 -7.96 -5.38 -16.50
CA ASP A 10 -8.97 -5.84 -17.48
C ASP A 10 -10.40 -5.50 -17.03
N ASP A 11 -10.64 -5.48 -15.71
CA ASP A 11 -11.83 -4.92 -15.10
C ASP A 11 -11.77 -3.39 -15.25
N GLY A 12 -12.56 -2.84 -16.17
CA GLY A 12 -12.64 -1.41 -16.47
C GLY A 12 -12.70 -0.54 -15.21
N SER A 13 -12.11 0.66 -15.28
CA SER A 13 -11.98 1.49 -14.10
C SER A 13 -13.33 2.10 -13.69
N LEU A 14 -13.73 1.83 -12.45
CA LEU A 14 -14.95 2.38 -11.86
C LEU A 14 -14.67 3.76 -11.24
N PRO A 15 -15.69 4.64 -11.15
CA PRO A 15 -15.56 5.89 -10.41
C PRO A 15 -15.38 5.60 -8.92
N CYS A 16 -14.36 6.19 -8.30
CA CYS A 16 -14.14 6.09 -6.87
C CYS A 16 -15.16 6.97 -6.12
N GLU A 17 -15.85 6.40 -5.13
CA GLU A 17 -16.83 7.14 -4.31
C GLU A 17 -16.19 8.21 -3.40
N VAL A 18 -14.87 8.15 -3.18
CA VAL A 18 -14.13 9.10 -2.34
C VAL A 18 -13.68 10.33 -3.14
N CYS A 19 -13.03 10.12 -4.29
CA CYS A 19 -12.40 11.19 -5.06
C CYS A 19 -13.10 11.49 -6.40
N GLY A 20 -14.05 10.67 -6.82
CA GLY A 20 -14.82 10.83 -8.06
C GLY A 20 -14.08 10.40 -9.33
N PHE A 21 -12.78 10.09 -9.27
CA PHE A 21 -12.00 9.72 -10.45
C PHE A 21 -12.26 8.26 -10.89
N PRO A 22 -12.26 7.96 -12.21
CA PRO A 22 -12.41 6.62 -12.75
C PRO A 22 -11.09 5.84 -12.64
N THR A 23 -10.63 5.61 -11.41
CA THR A 23 -9.33 5.01 -11.08
C THR A 23 -9.46 3.90 -10.05
N MET A 24 -10.66 3.34 -9.94
CA MET A 24 -10.98 2.28 -9.01
C MET A 24 -10.83 0.92 -9.72
N HIS A 25 -9.98 0.05 -9.19
CA HIS A 25 -9.60 -1.23 -9.78
C HIS A 25 -9.78 -2.38 -8.80
N VAL A 26 -10.09 -3.57 -9.33
CA VAL A 26 -10.10 -4.81 -8.55
C VAL A 26 -8.68 -5.29 -8.36
N ALA A 27 -8.30 -5.54 -7.10
CA ALA A 27 -7.01 -6.07 -6.73
C ALA A 27 -7.15 -7.40 -5.98
N GLN A 28 -6.30 -8.37 -6.31
CA GLN A 28 -6.21 -9.64 -5.63
C GLN A 28 -5.19 -9.54 -4.49
N VAL A 29 -5.56 -10.04 -3.32
CA VAL A 29 -4.66 -10.22 -2.20
C VAL A 29 -4.08 -11.62 -2.32
N VAL A 30 -2.77 -11.71 -2.48
CA VAL A 30 -2.04 -12.96 -2.74
C VAL A 30 -1.03 -13.17 -1.61
N ALA A 31 -1.03 -14.36 -1.02
CA ALA A 31 -0.03 -14.78 -0.04
C ALA A 31 1.33 -14.98 -0.71
N ASP A 32 2.41 -15.01 0.08
CA ASP A 32 3.77 -15.25 -0.45
C ASP A 32 3.90 -16.58 -1.19
N ASP A 33 3.13 -17.60 -0.81
CA ASP A 33 3.05 -18.91 -1.47
C ASP A 33 2.22 -18.92 -2.78
N GLY A 34 1.70 -17.76 -3.19
CA GLY A 34 0.91 -17.60 -4.42
C GLY A 34 -0.58 -17.88 -4.25
N THR A 35 -1.04 -18.30 -3.07
CA THR A 35 -2.47 -18.48 -2.79
C THR A 35 -3.22 -17.15 -2.83
N VAL A 36 -4.31 -17.10 -3.59
CA VAL A 36 -5.23 -15.94 -3.58
C VAL A 36 -6.08 -15.98 -2.32
N LEU A 37 -5.83 -15.04 -1.42
CA LEU A 37 -6.55 -14.89 -0.15
C LEU A 37 -7.89 -14.17 -0.33
N GLY A 38 -8.00 -13.32 -1.35
CA GLY A 38 -9.23 -12.60 -1.63
C GLY A 38 -9.10 -11.54 -2.71
N ARG A 39 -10.17 -10.75 -2.87
CA ARG A 39 -10.25 -9.62 -3.79
C ARG A 39 -10.70 -8.38 -3.03
N THR A 40 -10.17 -7.23 -3.41
CA THR A 40 -10.49 -5.94 -2.83
C THR A 40 -10.54 -4.86 -3.90
N LEU A 41 -11.16 -3.74 -3.58
CA LEU A 41 -11.31 -2.58 -4.47
C LEU A 41 -10.31 -1.50 -4.07
N VAL A 42 -9.54 -1.02 -5.04
CA VAL A 42 -8.43 -0.10 -4.81
C VAL A 42 -8.52 1.09 -5.75
N CYS A 43 -8.64 2.30 -5.19
CA CYS A 43 -8.45 3.53 -5.95
C CYS A 43 -6.96 3.88 -6.01
N THR A 44 -6.36 3.82 -7.20
CA THR A 44 -4.93 4.11 -7.39
C THR A 44 -4.59 5.57 -7.13
N THR A 45 -5.52 6.50 -7.36
CA THR A 45 -5.35 7.93 -7.03
C THR A 45 -5.31 8.18 -5.53
N CYS A 46 -6.26 7.61 -4.77
CA CYS A 46 -6.29 7.76 -3.31
C CYS A 46 -5.11 7.04 -2.65
N GLN A 47 -4.70 5.88 -3.18
CA GLN A 47 -3.51 5.16 -2.71
C GLN A 47 -2.26 5.99 -2.87
N LEU A 48 -2.04 6.64 -4.03
CA LEU A 48 -0.84 7.47 -4.25
C LEU A 48 -0.71 8.59 -3.20
N GLY A 49 -1.84 9.18 -2.78
CA GLY A 49 -1.88 10.16 -1.69
C GLY A 49 -1.51 9.57 -0.32
N ARG A 50 -1.96 8.35 -0.03
CA ARG A 50 -1.68 7.64 1.23
C ARG A 50 -0.26 7.07 1.31
N SER A 51 0.24 6.47 0.23
CA SER A 51 1.61 5.94 0.17
C SER A 51 2.67 7.04 0.29
N ARG A 52 2.33 8.29 -0.07
CA ARG A 52 3.18 9.46 0.19
C ARG A 52 3.16 9.90 1.67
N GLN A 53 2.18 9.44 2.44
CA GLN A 53 2.00 9.73 3.86
C GLN A 53 2.48 8.61 4.79
N GLU A 54 3.13 7.57 4.28
CA GLU A 54 3.98 6.71 5.11
C GLU A 54 5.40 7.30 5.14
N PRO A 55 5.74 8.15 6.13
CA PRO A 55 7.14 8.33 6.45
C PRO A 55 7.65 6.96 6.90
N ALA A 56 8.80 6.55 6.37
CA ALA A 56 9.56 5.45 6.92
C ALA A 56 9.81 5.72 8.42
N ALA A 57 9.03 5.07 9.28
CA ALA A 57 9.35 4.83 10.68
C ALA A 57 10.36 3.67 10.68
N GLU A 58 11.57 3.69 11.24
CA GLU A 58 12.34 4.61 12.10
C GLU A 58 13.84 4.34 11.83
N PRO A 59 14.78 5.30 11.89
CA PRO A 59 16.16 4.96 12.17
C PRO A 59 16.31 4.68 13.67
N ASP A 60 16.29 3.40 14.03
CA ASP A 60 16.79 2.90 15.31
C ASP A 60 18.29 3.17 15.40
N SER A 61 18.70 4.17 16.18
CA SER A 61 19.97 4.19 16.94
C SER A 61 20.04 5.43 17.85
N PRO A 62 20.13 5.27 19.19
CA PRO A 62 20.29 6.39 20.13
C PRO A 62 21.64 7.10 19.98
N PRO A 63 21.77 8.38 20.41
CA PRO A 63 23.02 9.10 20.33
C PRO A 63 24.08 8.48 21.24
N ASP A 64 25.23 8.19 20.64
CA ASP A 64 26.51 7.83 21.25
C ASP A 64 26.79 8.64 22.53
N GLU A 65 26.79 7.95 23.68
CA GLU A 65 27.14 8.55 24.97
C GLU A 65 28.64 8.87 25.00
N VAL A 66 28.99 10.15 24.97
CA VAL A 66 30.36 10.65 25.08
C VAL A 66 30.87 10.45 26.52
N PRO A 67 31.96 9.69 26.79
CA PRO A 67 32.55 9.67 28.11
C PRO A 67 33.32 10.97 28.34
N ALA A 68 32.91 11.71 29.36
CA ALA A 68 33.65 12.79 29.96
C ALA A 68 34.70 12.24 30.94
N GLY A 69 35.93 12.78 30.90
CA GLY A 69 36.92 12.63 31.99
C GLY A 69 38.29 12.18 31.53
#